data_AF-A0A0E0LTJ7-F1
#
_entry.id   AF-A0A0E0LTJ7-F1
#
_cell.length_a   1.000
_cell.length_b   1.000
_cell.length_c   1.000
_cell.angle_alpha   90.00
_cell.angle_beta   90.00
_cell.angle_gamma   90.00
#
_symmetry.space_group_name_H-M   'P 1'
#
loop_
_entity.id
_entity.type
_entity.pdbx_description
1 polymer ?
#
loop_
_entity_poly.entity_id
_entity_poly.type
_entity_poly.pdbx_seq_one_letter_code
_entity_poly.pdbx_strand_id
1 'polypeptide(L)'
;MYVLQNNIIVDVLTCRDEKDRAVSAWHFIKRIKRVGSDVPFSEVYKSICDGTCACGPVWDHILGYWNASNVEPSRVLFLTYEHILQDPLGTVRRLAKFLGQPISEAEEETGVVANIVELCSLQSMKNQKVNKEGSQGIDVKFPNDAYFRKAVAGDWLNHMTLDMGQRLDSILNEKFDGSGLTI
;
A
#
# COMPACT_ATOMS: atom_id res chain seq x y z
N MET A 1 -5.76 0.58 8.09
CA MET A 1 -6.79 1.64 8.13
C MET A 1 -7.91 1.13 9.02
N TYR A 2 -8.29 1.87 10.05
CA TYR A 2 -9.41 1.53 10.92
C TYR A 2 -10.72 2.05 10.30
N VAL A 3 -11.73 1.20 10.21
CA VAL A 3 -13.08 1.56 9.75
C VAL A 3 -14.09 1.18 10.83
N LEU A 4 -15.06 2.05 11.08
CA LEU A 4 -16.16 1.76 12.00
C LEU A 4 -17.26 1.00 11.26
N GLN A 5 -17.57 -0.20 11.73
CA GLN A 5 -18.65 -1.05 11.24
C GLN A 5 -19.54 -1.43 12.41
N ASN A 6 -20.79 -0.98 12.45
CA ASN A 6 -21.75 -1.31 13.52
C ASN A 6 -21.19 -1.09 14.94
N ASN A 7 -20.46 0.01 15.16
CA ASN A 7 -19.74 0.35 16.40
C ASN A 7 -18.55 -0.58 16.76
N ILE A 8 -18.11 -1.42 15.83
CA ILE A 8 -16.92 -2.26 15.94
C ILE A 8 -15.84 -1.69 15.01
N ILE A 9 -14.62 -1.56 15.53
CA ILE A 9 -13.46 -1.18 14.71
C ILE A 9 -12.98 -2.42 13.95
N VAL A 10 -12.96 -2.31 12.62
CA VAL A 10 -12.34 -3.28 11.70
C VAL A 10 -11.13 -2.68 11.03
N ASP A 11 -10.16 -3.53 10.71
CA ASP A 11 -8.87 -3.17 10.14
C ASP A 11 -8.74 -3.69 8.72
N VAL A 12 -8.38 -2.80 7.79
CA VAL A 12 -7.96 -3.17 6.44
C VAL A 12 -6.48 -2.85 6.29
N LEU A 13 -5.67 -3.88 6.05
CA LEU A 13 -4.25 -3.73 5.73
C LEU A 13 -3.98 -4.10 4.27
N THR A 14 -3.21 -3.26 3.60
CA THR A 14 -2.60 -3.58 2.30
C THR A 14 -1.10 -3.76 2.46
N CYS A 15 -0.60 -4.96 2.18
CA CYS A 15 0.81 -5.27 1.99
C CYS A 15 1.20 -5.03 0.52
N ARG A 16 2.47 -4.78 0.23
CA ARG A 16 2.99 -4.59 -1.13
C ARG A 16 4.36 -5.25 -1.21
N ASP A 17 4.78 -5.67 -2.41
CA ASP A 17 6.18 -6.05 -2.64
C ASP A 17 7.11 -4.94 -2.10
N GLU A 18 7.99 -5.34 -1.18
CA GLU A 18 8.87 -4.42 -0.46
C GLU A 18 9.84 -3.70 -1.38
N LYS A 19 10.22 -4.30 -2.51
CA LYS A 19 11.09 -3.70 -3.52
C LYS A 19 10.39 -2.50 -4.16
N ASP A 20 9.12 -2.66 -4.54
CA ASP A 20 8.30 -1.57 -5.07
C ASP A 20 7.95 -0.54 -3.99
N ARG A 21 7.72 -0.97 -2.75
CA ARG A 21 7.51 -0.08 -1.61
C ARG A 21 8.73 0.80 -1.38
N ALA A 22 9.95 0.24 -1.40
CA ALA A 22 11.20 0.96 -1.24
C ALA A 22 11.38 2.05 -2.29
N VAL A 23 11.14 1.73 -3.56
CA VAL A 23 11.19 2.69 -4.67
C VAL A 23 10.13 3.78 -4.52
N SER A 24 8.90 3.40 -4.12
CA SER A 24 7.84 4.35 -3.85
C SER A 24 8.20 5.31 -2.72
N ALA A 25 8.76 4.80 -1.62
CA ALA A 25 9.21 5.60 -0.48
C ALA A 25 10.33 6.56 -0.87
N TRP A 26 11.31 6.11 -1.65
CA TRP A 26 12.39 6.96 -2.14
C TRP A 26 11.87 8.13 -2.99
N HIS A 27 11.00 7.86 -3.95
CA HIS A 27 10.38 8.91 -4.76
C HIS A 27 9.54 9.88 -3.92
N PHE A 28 8.79 9.36 -2.95
CA PHE A 28 8.01 10.20 -2.04
C PHE A 28 8.92 11.12 -1.23
N ILE A 29 9.99 10.59 -0.62
CA ILE A 29 11.01 11.36 0.12
C ILE A 29 11.60 12.47 -0.75
N LYS A 30 11.96 12.17 -2.01
CA LYS A 30 12.47 13.17 -2.97
C LYS A 30 11.47 14.29 -3.25
N ARG A 31 10.17 14.01 -3.24
CA ARG A 31 9.12 15.01 -3.50
C ARG A 31 8.84 15.91 -2.30
N ILE A 32 9.03 15.40 -1.08
CA ILE A 32 8.71 16.13 0.15
C ILE A 32 9.91 16.88 0.74
N LYS A 33 11.14 16.50 0.38
CA LYS A 33 12.33 17.26 0.81
C LYS A 33 12.40 18.61 0.10
N ARG A 34 12.95 19.61 0.80
CA ARG A 34 13.18 20.94 0.26
C ARG A 34 14.08 20.87 -0.98
N VAL A 35 13.81 21.75 -1.94
CA VAL A 35 14.61 21.93 -3.16
C VAL A 35 16.10 21.98 -2.80
N GLY A 36 16.91 21.08 -3.37
CA GLY A 36 18.37 21.02 -3.17
C GLY A 36 18.90 19.87 -2.29
N SER A 37 18.04 19.07 -1.66
CA SER A 37 18.46 17.82 -0.98
C SER A 37 18.16 16.62 -1.87
N ASP A 38 19.17 16.13 -2.61
CA ASP A 38 19.05 14.82 -3.27
C ASP A 38 19.29 13.72 -2.23
N VAL A 39 18.42 12.71 -2.23
CA VAL A 39 18.56 11.54 -1.36
C VAL A 39 18.94 10.38 -2.25
N PRO A 40 20.16 9.84 -2.13
CA PRO A 40 20.54 8.65 -2.86
C PRO A 40 19.60 7.48 -2.52
N PHE A 41 19.21 6.72 -3.55
CA PHE A 41 18.38 5.53 -3.33
C PHE A 41 19.06 4.54 -2.37
N SER A 42 20.39 4.44 -2.43
CA SER A 42 21.20 3.58 -1.56
C SER A 42 21.01 3.86 -0.06
N GLU A 43 20.84 5.12 0.34
CA GLU A 43 20.60 5.47 1.75
C GLU A 43 19.22 4.98 2.22
N VAL A 44 18.19 5.23 1.41
CA VAL A 44 16.82 4.75 1.70
C VAL A 44 16.79 3.23 1.75
N TYR A 45 17.37 2.59 0.74
CA TYR A 45 17.48 1.13 0.65
C TYR A 45 18.19 0.53 1.88
N LYS A 46 19.32 1.13 2.31
CA LYS A 46 20.03 0.70 3.51
C LYS A 46 19.14 0.81 4.75
N SER A 47 18.46 1.93 4.94
CA SER A 47 17.56 2.12 6.09
C SER A 47 16.43 1.09 6.14
N ILE A 48 15.92 0.68 4.96
CA ILE A 48 14.89 -0.35 4.85
C ILE A 48 15.45 -1.73 5.23
N CYS A 49 16.62 -2.10 4.67
CA CYS A 49 17.29 -3.36 5.02
C CYS A 49 17.61 -3.47 6.51
N ASP A 50 18.01 -2.35 7.12
CA ASP A 50 18.36 -2.29 8.54
C ASP A 50 17.12 -2.15 9.45
N GLY A 51 15.91 -2.01 8.88
CA GLY A 51 14.68 -1.83 9.64
C GLY A 51 14.53 -0.47 10.32
N THR A 52 15.39 0.50 9.98
CA THR A 52 15.46 1.84 10.60
C THR A 52 14.70 2.92 9.83
N CYS A 53 14.00 2.56 8.75
CA CYS A 53 13.14 3.48 8.03
C CYS A 53 11.96 3.96 8.90
N ALA A 54 11.33 5.07 8.53
CA ALA A 54 10.14 5.55 9.22
C ALA A 54 9.05 4.45 9.28
N CYS A 55 8.46 4.24 10.46
CA CYS A 55 7.53 3.15 10.76
C CYS A 55 8.10 1.73 10.54
N GLY A 56 9.44 1.59 10.55
CA GLY A 56 10.13 0.32 10.45
C GLY A 56 10.34 -0.37 11.81
N PRO A 57 10.71 -1.66 11.80
CA PRO A 57 10.86 -2.48 10.60
C PRO A 57 9.51 -2.90 9.99
N VAL A 58 9.45 -2.96 8.66
CA VAL A 58 8.20 -3.22 7.93
C VAL A 58 7.67 -4.65 8.15
N TRP A 59 8.56 -5.62 8.36
CA TRP A 59 8.19 -7.03 8.55
C TRP A 59 7.40 -7.25 9.83
N ASP A 60 7.69 -6.52 10.91
CA ASP A 60 6.92 -6.62 12.16
C ASP A 60 5.47 -6.17 11.96
N HIS A 61 5.28 -5.09 11.20
CA HIS A 61 3.96 -4.59 10.84
C HIS A 61 3.20 -5.59 9.95
N ILE A 62 3.86 -6.13 8.92
CA ILE A 62 3.24 -7.10 8.01
C ILE A 62 2.84 -8.36 8.78
N LEU A 63 3.75 -8.95 9.57
CA LEU A 63 3.49 -10.16 10.34
C LEU A 63 2.42 -9.96 11.41
N GLY A 64 2.44 -8.83 12.11
CA GLY A 64 1.45 -8.52 13.14
C GLY A 64 0.03 -8.58 12.59
N TYR A 65 -0.22 -7.92 11.46
CA TYR A 65 -1.53 -7.92 10.82
C TYR A 65 -1.85 -9.22 10.08
N TRP A 66 -0.86 -9.91 9.53
CA TRP A 66 -1.06 -11.26 8.97
C TRP A 66 -1.58 -12.22 10.04
N ASN A 67 -0.88 -12.28 11.18
CA ASN A 67 -1.28 -13.11 12.31
C ASN A 67 -2.64 -12.69 12.85
N ALA A 68 -2.90 -11.39 12.99
CA ALA A 68 -4.20 -10.89 13.43
C ALA A 68 -5.33 -11.27 12.45
N SER A 69 -5.08 -11.25 11.14
CA SER A 69 -6.05 -11.67 10.12
C SER A 69 -6.36 -13.17 10.17
N ASN A 70 -5.41 -13.99 10.58
CA ASN A 70 -5.63 -15.42 10.78
C ASN A 70 -6.42 -15.72 12.07
N VAL A 71 -6.21 -14.94 13.12
CA VAL A 71 -6.92 -15.09 14.41
C VAL A 71 -8.33 -14.53 14.35
N GLU A 72 -8.53 -13.38 13.71
CA GLU A 72 -9.80 -12.65 13.71
C GLU A 72 -10.17 -12.13 12.30
N PRO A 73 -10.44 -13.03 11.32
CA PRO A 73 -10.67 -12.67 9.92
C PRO A 73 -11.93 -11.82 9.69
N SER A 74 -12.84 -11.76 10.67
CA SER A 74 -14.00 -10.85 10.65
C SER A 74 -13.66 -9.42 11.10
N ARG A 75 -12.49 -9.19 11.71
CA ARG A 75 -12.04 -7.88 12.18
C ARG A 75 -10.81 -7.38 11.47
N VAL A 76 -10.00 -8.25 10.88
CA VAL A 76 -8.81 -7.84 10.12
C VAL A 76 -8.85 -8.44 8.72
N LEU A 77 -8.92 -7.57 7.71
CA LEU A 77 -8.80 -7.91 6.30
C LEU A 77 -7.39 -7.62 5.82
N PHE A 78 -6.63 -8.68 5.51
CA PHE A 78 -5.32 -8.59 4.89
C PHE A 78 -5.44 -8.71 3.36
N LEU A 79 -4.89 -7.74 2.63
CA LEU A 79 -4.84 -7.67 1.18
C LEU A 79 -3.40 -7.40 0.72
N THR A 80 -3.07 -7.81 -0.51
CA THR A 80 -1.82 -7.38 -1.19
C THR A 80 -2.15 -6.41 -2.31
N TYR A 81 -1.32 -5.40 -2.50
CA TYR A 81 -1.47 -4.39 -3.54
C TYR A 81 -1.49 -5.03 -4.93
N GLU A 82 -0.67 -6.06 -5.14
CA GLU A 82 -0.56 -6.83 -6.37
C GLU A 82 -1.88 -7.56 -6.68
N HIS A 83 -2.53 -8.14 -5.67
CA HIS A 83 -3.86 -8.75 -5.85
C HIS A 83 -4.93 -7.70 -6.17
N ILE A 84 -4.87 -6.53 -5.52
CA ILE A 84 -5.80 -5.41 -5.82
C ILE A 84 -5.66 -4.97 -7.28
N LEU A 85 -4.42 -4.90 -7.81
CA LEU A 85 -4.19 -4.57 -9.21
C LEU A 85 -4.66 -5.68 -10.15
N GLN A 86 -4.52 -6.95 -9.76
CA GLN A 86 -4.91 -8.09 -10.58
C GLN A 86 -6.43 -8.26 -10.68
N ASP A 87 -7.16 -8.06 -9.57
CA ASP A 87 -8.61 -8.16 -9.50
C ASP A 87 -9.23 -7.02 -8.67
N PRO A 88 -9.31 -5.81 -9.25
CA PRO A 88 -9.86 -4.66 -8.54
C PRO A 88 -11.37 -4.81 -8.28
N LEU A 89 -12.12 -5.42 -9.19
CA LEU A 89 -13.57 -5.62 -9.04
C LEU A 89 -13.86 -6.61 -7.90
N GLY A 90 -13.18 -7.77 -7.87
CA GLY A 90 -13.31 -8.74 -6.80
C GLY A 90 -12.85 -8.19 -5.45
N THR A 91 -11.79 -7.37 -5.44
CA THR A 91 -11.35 -6.66 -4.23
C THR A 91 -12.44 -5.75 -3.68
N VAL A 92 -13.10 -4.94 -4.52
CA VAL A 92 -14.19 -4.05 -4.08
C VAL A 92 -15.34 -4.85 -3.48
N ARG A 93 -15.76 -5.95 -4.11
CA ARG A 93 -16.81 -6.83 -3.57
C ARG A 93 -16.41 -7.45 -2.23
N ARG A 94 -15.17 -7.94 -2.13
CA ARG A 94 -14.62 -8.51 -0.89
C ARG A 94 -14.57 -7.48 0.23
N LEU A 95 -14.13 -6.25 -0.07
CA LEU A 95 -14.09 -5.15 0.88
C LEU A 95 -15.48 -4.75 1.35
N ALA A 96 -16.43 -4.61 0.42
CA ALA A 96 -17.82 -4.26 0.73
C ALA A 96 -18.47 -5.31 1.65
N LYS A 97 -18.27 -6.60 1.36
CA LYS A 97 -18.72 -7.70 2.23
C LYS A 97 -18.05 -7.65 3.61
N PHE A 98 -16.74 -7.43 3.67
CA PHE A 98 -16.01 -7.33 4.93
C PHE A 98 -16.53 -6.19 5.81
N LEU A 99 -16.77 -5.02 5.21
CA LEU A 99 -17.35 -3.85 5.86
C LEU A 99 -18.85 -4.00 6.22
N GLY A 100 -19.45 -5.17 5.97
CA GLY A 100 -20.85 -5.45 6.28
C GLY A 100 -21.84 -4.70 5.39
N GLN A 101 -21.39 -4.30 4.20
CA GLN A 101 -22.20 -3.65 3.16
C GLN A 101 -22.06 -4.45 1.86
N PRO A 102 -22.49 -5.73 1.83
CA PRO A 102 -22.38 -6.54 0.62
C PRO A 102 -23.18 -5.90 -0.52
N ILE A 103 -22.57 -5.85 -1.71
CA ILE A 103 -23.19 -5.29 -2.90
C ILE A 103 -24.27 -6.27 -3.39
N SER A 104 -25.48 -5.77 -3.57
CA SER A 104 -26.60 -6.55 -4.08
C SER A 104 -26.50 -6.81 -5.58
N GLU A 105 -27.20 -7.82 -6.08
CA GLU A 105 -27.26 -8.11 -7.53
C GLU A 105 -27.78 -6.90 -8.33
N ALA A 106 -28.80 -6.21 -7.82
CA ALA A 106 -29.33 -5.00 -8.45
C ALA A 106 -28.28 -3.88 -8.54
N GLU A 107 -27.49 -3.65 -7.49
CA GLU A 107 -26.40 -2.66 -7.52
C GLU A 107 -25.28 -3.08 -8.47
N GLU A 108 -24.96 -4.37 -8.52
CA GLU A 108 -24.00 -4.95 -9.45
C GLU A 108 -24.42 -4.71 -10.91
N GLU A 109 -25.71 -4.91 -11.23
CA GLU A 109 -26.30 -4.63 -12.54
C GLU A 109 -26.24 -3.15 -12.93
N THR A 110 -26.30 -2.22 -11.96
CA THR A 110 -26.09 -0.78 -12.23
C THR A 110 -24.63 -0.43 -12.55
N GLY A 111 -23.70 -1.37 -12.40
CA GLY A 111 -22.27 -1.15 -12.61
C GLY A 111 -21.57 -0.44 -11.46
N VAL A 112 -22.14 -0.47 -10.23
CA VAL A 112 -21.58 0.26 -9.08
C VAL A 112 -20.12 -0.11 -8.80
N VAL A 113 -19.77 -1.40 -8.93
CA VAL A 113 -18.40 -1.89 -8.67
C VAL A 113 -17.41 -1.30 -9.67
N ALA A 114 -17.78 -1.30 -10.95
CA ALA A 114 -16.95 -0.72 -12.00
C ALA A 114 -16.78 0.80 -11.81
N ASN A 115 -17.85 1.49 -11.41
CA ASN A 115 -17.80 2.93 -11.13
C ASN A 115 -16.89 3.26 -9.94
N ILE A 116 -16.92 2.44 -8.86
CA ILE A 116 -16.01 2.60 -7.72
C ILE A 116 -14.56 2.39 -8.16
N VAL A 117 -14.27 1.33 -8.92
CA VAL A 117 -12.92 1.05 -9.42
C VAL A 117 -12.41 2.19 -10.30
N GLU A 118 -13.24 2.71 -11.21
CA GLU A 118 -12.88 3.83 -12.07
C GLU A 118 -12.63 5.12 -11.26
N LEU A 119 -13.52 5.42 -10.30
CA LEU A 119 -13.39 6.58 -9.43
C LEU A 119 -12.10 6.54 -8.60
N CYS A 120 -11.74 5.37 -8.09
CA CYS A 120 -10.53 5.14 -7.30
C CYS A 120 -9.28 4.86 -8.15
N SER A 121 -9.39 4.85 -9.48
CA SER A 121 -8.24 4.62 -10.37
C SER A 121 -7.17 5.69 -10.19
N LEU A 122 -5.91 5.35 -10.46
CA LEU A 122 -4.81 6.32 -10.38
C LEU A 122 -5.11 7.56 -11.23
N GLN A 123 -5.62 7.38 -12.45
CA GLN A 123 -5.88 8.49 -13.36
C GLN A 123 -7.00 9.39 -12.85
N SER A 124 -8.11 8.82 -12.39
CA SER A 124 -9.19 9.59 -11.78
C SER A 124 -8.68 10.37 -10.58
N MET A 125 -8.07 9.68 -9.60
CA MET A 125 -7.59 10.30 -8.35
C MET A 125 -6.54 11.37 -8.61
N LYS A 126 -5.52 11.09 -9.44
CA LYS A 126 -4.46 12.05 -9.79
C LYS A 126 -5.01 13.28 -10.52
N ASN A 127 -6.13 13.16 -11.22
CA ASN A 127 -6.71 14.26 -11.98
C ASN A 127 -7.64 15.17 -11.20
N GLN A 128 -8.08 14.77 -10.02
CA GLN A 128 -8.89 15.62 -9.14
C GLN A 128 -8.11 16.85 -8.68
N LYS A 129 -8.75 18.02 -8.73
CA LYS A 129 -8.13 19.30 -8.34
C LYS A 129 -7.52 19.26 -6.94
N VAL A 130 -8.22 18.64 -5.99
CA VAL A 130 -7.78 18.50 -4.58
C VAL A 130 -6.47 17.70 -4.45
N ASN A 131 -6.17 16.82 -5.40
CA ASN A 131 -4.98 15.98 -5.42
C ASN A 131 -3.84 16.58 -6.24
N LYS A 132 -4.12 17.56 -7.10
CA LYS A 132 -3.11 18.30 -7.88
C LYS A 132 -2.58 19.53 -7.15
N GLU A 133 -3.44 20.18 -6.38
CA GLU A 133 -3.17 21.48 -5.77
C GLU A 133 -3.13 21.36 -4.25
N GLY A 134 -2.29 22.20 -3.63
CA GLY A 134 -2.18 22.28 -2.17
C GLY A 134 -1.17 21.32 -1.55
N SER A 135 -1.15 21.31 -0.23
CA SER A 135 -0.30 20.44 0.57
C SER A 135 -0.96 20.07 1.89
N GLN A 136 -0.61 18.90 2.42
CA GLN A 136 -1.07 18.38 3.70
C GLN A 136 0.07 18.27 4.71
N GLY A 137 -0.25 18.06 5.99
CA GLY A 137 0.73 17.95 7.08
C GLY A 137 0.80 19.21 7.95
N ILE A 138 1.27 19.05 9.19
CA ILE A 138 1.34 20.13 10.19
C ILE A 138 2.73 20.79 10.12
N ASP A 139 3.77 20.07 10.54
CA ASP A 139 5.15 20.58 10.59
C ASP A 139 5.89 20.45 9.25
N VAL A 140 5.63 19.36 8.53
CA VAL A 140 6.15 19.12 7.18
C VAL A 140 4.99 19.13 6.21
N LYS A 141 5.08 20.02 5.20
CA LYS A 141 4.08 20.11 4.14
C LYS A 141 4.41 19.14 3.02
N PHE A 142 3.49 18.24 2.73
CA PHE A 142 3.55 17.27 1.65
C PHE A 142 2.68 17.76 0.49
N PRO A 143 3.24 18.06 -0.70
CA PRO A 143 2.44 18.39 -1.87
C PRO A 143 1.44 17.29 -2.19
N ASN A 144 0.19 17.65 -2.49
CA ASN A 144 -0.86 16.64 -2.71
C ASN A 144 -0.56 15.75 -3.94
N ASP A 145 0.13 16.28 -4.94
CA ASP A 145 0.51 15.53 -6.14
C ASP A 145 1.64 14.51 -5.87
N ALA A 146 2.31 14.59 -4.72
CA ALA A 146 3.38 13.65 -4.34
C ALA A 146 2.86 12.24 -4.07
N TYR A 147 1.58 12.07 -3.74
CA TYR A 147 0.97 10.77 -3.48
C TYR A 147 0.72 9.93 -4.75
N PHE A 148 0.72 10.54 -5.94
CA PHE A 148 0.27 9.90 -7.18
C PHE A 148 1.40 9.80 -8.23
N ARG A 149 2.08 8.65 -8.27
CA ARG A 149 3.25 8.42 -9.16
C ARG A 149 2.92 7.55 -10.39
N LYS A 150 3.01 6.23 -10.26
CA LYS A 150 2.80 5.24 -11.34
C LYS A 150 1.71 4.18 -11.06
N ALA A 151 1.49 3.84 -9.78
CA ALA A 151 0.54 2.80 -9.35
C ALA A 151 0.65 1.45 -10.09
N VAL A 152 1.87 1.00 -10.35
CA VAL A 152 2.15 -0.33 -10.96
C VAL A 152 2.96 -1.21 -10.01
N ALA A 153 2.89 -2.52 -10.22
CA ALA A 153 3.80 -3.51 -9.64
C ALA A 153 4.99 -3.76 -10.60
N GLY A 154 6.14 -4.13 -10.05
CA GLY A 154 7.37 -4.44 -10.77
C GLY A 154 8.21 -3.22 -11.21
N ASP A 155 7.88 -2.00 -10.77
CA ASP A 155 8.65 -0.81 -11.14
C ASP A 155 10.05 -0.81 -10.53
N TRP A 156 10.27 -1.59 -9.46
CA TRP A 156 11.55 -1.75 -8.81
C TRP A 156 12.69 -2.18 -9.76
N LEU A 157 12.39 -2.94 -10.81
CA LEU A 157 13.36 -3.36 -11.82
C LEU A 157 14.00 -2.18 -12.56
N ASN A 158 13.36 -1.01 -12.57
CA ASN A 158 13.88 0.21 -13.19
C ASN A 158 14.83 1.01 -12.27
N HIS A 159 14.93 0.62 -10.99
CA HIS A 159 15.55 1.44 -9.94
C HIS A 159 16.53 0.66 -9.06
N MET A 160 16.44 -0.67 -9.02
CA MET A 160 17.26 -1.54 -8.20
C MET A 160 18.04 -2.52 -9.07
N THR A 161 19.21 -2.95 -8.60
CA THR A 161 19.86 -4.13 -9.18
C THR A 161 19.15 -5.41 -8.72
N LEU A 162 19.36 -6.50 -9.45
CA LEU A 162 18.82 -7.81 -9.06
C LEU A 162 19.34 -8.24 -7.69
N ASP A 163 20.62 -8.00 -7.39
CA ASP A 163 21.21 -8.31 -6.08
C ASP A 163 20.54 -7.56 -4.93
N MET A 164 20.15 -6.29 -5.16
CA MET A 164 19.40 -5.52 -4.17
C MET A 164 18.00 -6.09 -3.95
N GLY A 165 17.33 -6.51 -5.02
CA GLY A 165 16.05 -7.19 -4.94
C GLY A 165 16.14 -8.49 -4.15
N GLN A 166 17.06 -9.37 -4.54
CA GLN A 166 17.29 -10.67 -3.89
C GLN A 166 17.66 -10.54 -2.40
N ARG A 167 18.42 -9.51 -2.03
CA ARG A 167 18.74 -9.25 -0.63
C ARG A 167 17.49 -8.89 0.18
N LEU A 168 16.60 -8.05 -0.33
CA LEU A 168 15.33 -7.75 0.35
C LEU A 168 14.45 -8.99 0.46
N ASP A 169 14.35 -9.77 -0.61
CA ASP A 169 13.60 -11.03 -0.61
C ASP A 169 14.16 -11.99 0.46
N SER A 170 15.48 -12.10 0.56
CA SER A 170 16.14 -12.94 1.58
C SER A 170 15.85 -12.47 3.01
N ILE A 171 15.89 -11.15 3.26
CA ILE A 171 15.55 -10.58 4.58
C ILE A 171 14.10 -10.92 4.93
N LEU A 172 13.15 -10.69 4.02
CA LEU A 172 11.74 -10.96 4.27
C LEU A 172 11.46 -12.45 4.47
N ASN A 173 12.03 -13.30 3.62
CA ASN A 173 11.87 -14.75 3.74
C ASN A 173 12.39 -15.26 5.08
N GLU A 174 13.54 -14.76 5.57
CA GLU A 174 14.05 -15.10 6.89
C GLU A 174 13.09 -14.65 8.00
N LYS A 175 12.53 -13.44 7.91
CA LYS A 175 11.61 -12.91 8.92
C LYS A 175 10.24 -13.57 8.89
N PHE A 176 9.78 -14.02 7.73
CA PHE A 176 8.49 -14.65 7.54
C PHE A 176 8.54 -16.17 7.67
N ASP A 177 9.72 -16.75 7.88
CA ASP A 177 9.86 -18.19 8.06
C ASP A 177 8.94 -18.70 9.19
N GLY A 178 8.25 -19.80 8.92
CA GLY A 178 7.26 -20.39 9.83
C GLY A 178 5.94 -19.62 10.00
N SER A 179 5.77 -18.43 9.40
CA SER A 179 4.51 -17.65 9.52
C SER A 179 3.39 -18.10 8.58
N GLY A 180 3.74 -18.85 7.53
CA GLY A 180 2.82 -19.21 6.44
C GLY A 180 2.47 -18.06 5.49
N LEU A 181 3.07 -16.87 5.67
CA LEU A 181 2.93 -15.75 4.76
C LEU A 181 3.88 -15.91 3.56
N THR A 182 3.32 -15.84 2.36
CA THR A 182 4.07 -15.74 1.10
C THR A 182 3.58 -14.50 0.36
N ILE A 183 4.50 -13.59 0.03
CA ILE A 183 4.23 -12.35 -0.73
C ILE A 183 5.23 -12.17 -1.86
#